data_AF-A0A853DAQ5-F1
#
_entry.id   AF-A0A853DAQ5-F1
#
_cell.length_a   1.000
_cell.length_b   1.000
_cell.length_c   1.000
_cell.angle_alpha   90.00
_cell.angle_beta   90.00
_cell.angle_gamma   90.00
#
_symmetry.space_group_name_H-M   'P 1'
#
loop_
_entity.id
_entity.type
_entity.pdbx_description
1 polymer ?
#
loop_
_entity_poly.entity_id
_entity_poly.type
_entity_poly.pdbx_seq_one_letter_code
_entity_poly.pdbx_strand_id
1 'polypeptide(L)' 'MADKKEQLSIKITDPEIIEMVEGIAQEEHRTNHNTVVHILKLHFEAMQMARSSQ' A
#
# COMPACT_ATOMS: atom_id res chain seq x y z
N MET A 1 -14.84 12.00 19.42
CA MET A 1 -14.32 10.62 19.44
C MET A 1 -13.07 10.63 18.60
N ALA A 2 -11.90 10.43 19.19
CA ALA A 2 -10.63 10.52 18.46
C ALA A 2 -10.46 9.27 17.60
N ASP A 3 -10.28 9.43 16.29
CA ASP A 3 -9.79 8.39 15.40
C ASP A 3 -8.47 7.86 15.93
N LYS A 4 -8.50 6.70 16.59
CA LYS A 4 -7.27 5.97 16.93
C LYS A 4 -6.70 5.46 15.61
N LYS A 5 -5.75 6.20 15.05
CA LYS A 5 -4.88 5.66 13.99
C LYS A 5 -4.04 4.55 14.62
N GLU A 6 -4.39 3.31 14.36
CA GLU A 6 -3.53 2.17 14.68
C GLU A 6 -2.26 2.28 13.83
N GLN A 7 -1.10 2.23 14.49
CA GLN A 7 0.18 2.28 13.81
C GLN A 7 0.64 0.85 13.54
N LEU A 8 0.65 0.47 12.25
CA LEU A 8 1.16 -0.82 11.80
C LEU A 8 2.58 -0.65 11.26
N SER A 9 3.52 -1.43 11.79
CA SER A 9 4.89 -1.50 11.29
C SER A 9 5.01 -2.67 10.31
N ILE A 10 5.24 -2.36 9.03
CA ILE A 10 5.45 -3.35 7.97
C ILE A 10 6.93 -3.33 7.58
N LYS A 11 7.55 -4.52 7.56
CA LYS A 11 8.90 -4.72 7.02
C LYS A 11 8.81 -5.50 5.72
N ILE A 12 9.22 -4.86 4.62
CA ILE A 12 9.39 -5.53 3.33
C ILE A 12 10.84 -6.01 3.28
N THR A 13 11.05 -7.29 3.04
CA THR A 13 12.39 -7.91 2.98
C THR A 13 12.75 -8.45 1.60
N ASP A 14 11.78 -8.53 0.70
CA ASP A 14 11.98 -9.00 -0.66
C ASP A 14 12.62 -7.90 -1.52
N PRO A 15 13.82 -8.11 -2.08
CA PRO A 15 14.51 -7.10 -2.90
C PRO A 15 13.72 -6.66 -4.13
N GLU A 16 13.01 -7.57 -4.79
CA GLU A 16 12.25 -7.24 -6.01
C GLU A 16 11.07 -6.32 -5.67
N ILE A 17 10.43 -6.54 -4.52
CA ILE A 17 9.35 -5.68 -4.03
C ILE A 17 9.89 -4.31 -3.62
N ILE A 18 11.08 -4.25 -3.01
CA ILE A 18 11.72 -2.99 -2.62
C ILE A 18 12.00 -2.14 -3.87
N GLU A 19 12.63 -2.71 -4.88
CA GLU A 19 12.95 -2.03 -6.13
C GLU A 19 11.69 -1.53 -6.85
N MET A 20 10.64 -2.36 -6.90
CA MET A 20 9.35 -1.96 -7.47
C MET A 20 8.73 -0.77 -6.73
N VAL A 21 8.71 -0.81 -5.39
CA VAL A 21 8.15 0.29 -4.58
C VAL A 21 8.95 1.57 -4.77
N GLU A 22 10.28 1.49 -4.82
CA GLU A 22 11.16 2.63 -5.06
C GLU A 22 10.93 3.25 -6.45
N GLY A 23 10.81 2.43 -7.49
CA GLY A 23 10.51 2.89 -8.85
C GLY A 23 9.18 3.66 -8.92
N ILE A 24 8.10 3.09 -8.38
CA ILE A 24 6.78 3.75 -8.36
C ILE A 24 6.81 5.02 -7.51
N ALA A 25 7.51 5.00 -6.38
CA ALA A 25 7.63 6.17 -5.51
C ALA A 25 8.33 7.33 -6.22
N GLN A 26 9.39 7.04 -7.00
CA GLN A 26 10.09 8.04 -7.79
C GLN A 26 9.22 8.60 -8.92
N GLU A 27 8.54 7.73 -9.68
CA GLU A 27 7.69 8.12 -10.81
C GLU A 27 6.52 9.02 -10.36
N GLU A 28 5.91 8.69 -9.22
CA GLU A 28 4.76 9.44 -8.71
C GLU A 28 5.14 10.58 -7.75
N HIS A 29 6.44 10.84 -7.55
CA HIS A 29 6.94 11.84 -6.59
C HIS A 29 6.36 11.65 -5.17
N ARG A 30 6.27 10.38 -4.72
CA ARG A 30 5.75 9.98 -3.39
C ARG A 30 6.86 9.38 -2.54
N THR A 31 6.60 9.26 -1.23
CA THR A 31 7.47 8.50 -0.33
C THR A 31 7.15 7.01 -0.43
N ASN A 32 8.16 6.14 -0.23
CA ASN A 32 7.97 4.68 -0.21
C ASN A 32 6.84 4.27 0.76
N HIS A 33 6.74 4.93 1.91
CA HIS A 33 5.64 4.69 2.88
C HIS A 33 4.26 4.93 2.25
N ASN A 34 4.07 6.11 1.62
CA ASN A 34 2.80 6.45 1.00
C ASN A 34 2.49 5.54 -0.19
N THR A 35 3.50 5.15 -0.95
CA THR A 35 3.37 4.19 -2.07
C THR A 35 2.87 2.84 -1.58
N VAL A 36 3.47 2.28 -0.52
CA VAL A 36 3.03 1.00 0.06
C VAL A 36 1.59 1.08 0.57
N VAL A 37 1.25 2.14 1.31
CA VAL A 37 -0.12 2.35 1.81
C VAL A 37 -1.11 2.45 0.65
N HIS A 38 -0.74 3.15 -0.42
CA HIS A 38 -1.58 3.31 -1.61
C HIS A 38 -1.82 1.98 -2.33
N ILE A 39 -0.78 1.18 -2.56
CA ILE A 39 -0.88 -0.14 -3.19
C ILE A 39 -1.78 -1.07 -2.37
N LEU A 40 -1.59 -1.11 -1.04
CA LEU A 40 -2.43 -1.93 -0.15
C LEU A 40 -3.89 -1.50 -0.19
N LYS A 41 -4.16 -0.18 -0.26
CA LYS A 41 -5.51 0.35 -0.38
C LYS A 41 -6.18 -0.10 -1.69
N LEU A 42 -5.50 0.04 -2.82
CA LEU A 42 -6.01 -0.40 -4.12
C LEU A 42 -6.31 -1.90 -4.14
N HIS A 43 -5.41 -2.71 -3.57
CA HIS A 43 -5.62 -4.15 -3.48
C HIS A 43 -6.86 -4.51 -2.64
N PHE A 44 -7.04 -3.83 -1.50
CA PHE A 44 -8.22 -4.03 -0.65
C PHE A 44 -9.52 -3.62 -1.34
N GLU A 45 -9.53 -2.48 -2.04
CA GLU A 45 -10.69 -2.03 -2.83
C GLU A 45 -11.05 -3.03 -3.93
N ALA A 46 -10.05 -3.53 -4.68
CA ALA A 46 -10.25 -4.55 -5.70
C ALA A 46 -10.81 -5.86 -5.12
N MET A 47 -10.30 -6.30 -3.96
CA MET A 47 -10.83 -7.49 -3.26
C MET A 47 -12.30 -7.31 -2.83
N GLN A 48 -12.68 -6.12 -2.36
CA GLN A 48 -14.07 -5.85 -2.00
C GLN A 48 -15.00 -5.89 -3.21
N MET A 49 -14.59 -5.27 -4.33
CA MET A 49 -15.36 -5.30 -5.59
C MET A 49 -15.57 -6.72 -6.12
N ALA A 50 -14.55 -7.58 -6.02
CA ALA A 50 -14.66 -8.97 -6.42
C ALA A 50 -15.67 -9.77 -5.57
N ARG A 51 -15.80 -9.43 -4.27
CA ARG A 51 -16.74 -10.09 -3.35
C ARG A 51 -18.17 -9.58 -3.48
N SER A 52 -18.38 -8.32 -3.84
CA SER A 52 -19.71 -7.74 -4.04
C SER A 52 -20.32 -8.07 -5.41
N SER A 53 -19.56 -8.71 -6.29
CA SER A 53 -20.00 -9.15 -7.63
C SER A 53 -20.46 -10.62 -7.69
N GLN A 54 -20.53 -11.30 -6.54
CA GLN A 54 -21.10 -12.64 -6.37
C GLN A 54 -22.44 -12.55 -5.62
#